data_AF-A0A9J6FAA7-F1
#
_entry.id   AF-A0A9J6FAA7-F1
#
_cell.length_a   1.000
_cell.length_b   1.000
_cell.length_c   1.000
_cell.angle_alpha   90.00
_cell.angle_beta   90.00
_cell.angle_gamma   90.00
#
_symmetry.space_group_name_H-M   'P 1'
#
loop_
_entity.id
_entity.type
_entity.pdbx_description
1 polymer ?
#
loop_
_entity_poly.entity_id
_entity_poly.type
_entity_poly.pdbx_seq_one_letter_code
_entity_poly.pdbx_strand_id
1 'polypeptide(L)'
;MITHIEYVHNKNFIHRDIKPDNFLMGIGGHCNKLFLIDFGLAKKYRDNRNKQHIPYREDKNLTGTARYASINAHLGIEQSRRDDMESMGYVLMYFNRGSLPWQGLKAATKKQKYEKISEKKMSTPVEVLCKGFPAEFTMYLNYCRGLRFEEMPDYKYLRQIFRILFRTLNHQYDYVFDWTMLKQKAAASAAASGAMAGQPGAAPAAVPLSGELIRAVKGSKHQMQRLEGQAFEEMRDQKSKPGDSSATSQARKKQELLAEIDSTERMLSNVDLISRGMSKKCLADVPSGQSLLKEGQRKLSEALSNLHFLQKKKS
;
A
#
# COMPACT_ATOMS: atom_id res chain seq x y z
N MET A 1 8.49 4.45 -11.36
CA MET A 1 8.83 4.72 -9.94
C MET A 1 10.02 5.68 -9.80
N ILE A 2 11.23 5.36 -10.32
CA ILE A 2 12.43 6.22 -10.22
C ILE A 2 12.15 7.70 -10.51
N THR A 3 11.48 8.00 -11.63
CA THR A 3 11.15 9.37 -12.05
C THR A 3 10.31 10.14 -11.02
N HIS A 4 9.44 9.45 -10.27
CA HIS A 4 8.62 10.10 -9.24
C HIS A 4 9.47 10.46 -8.02
N ILE A 5 10.34 9.54 -7.59
CA ILE A 5 11.27 9.79 -6.48
C ILE A 5 12.22 10.93 -6.84
N GLU A 6 12.82 10.90 -8.04
CA GLU A 6 13.65 11.99 -8.56
C GLU A 6 12.92 13.34 -8.55
N TYR A 7 11.65 13.37 -8.96
CA TYR A 7 10.85 14.59 -8.93
C TYR A 7 10.71 15.15 -7.51
N VAL A 8 10.42 14.30 -6.52
CA VAL A 8 10.34 14.70 -5.10
C VAL A 8 11.70 15.22 -4.61
N HIS A 9 12.79 14.52 -4.94
CA HIS A 9 14.15 14.93 -4.60
C HIS A 9 14.53 16.29 -5.23
N ASN A 10 14.07 16.56 -6.46
CA ASN A 10 14.27 17.84 -7.14
C ASN A 10 13.49 18.98 -6.49
N LYS A 11 12.38 18.67 -5.80
CA LYS A 11 11.66 19.62 -4.93
C LYS A 11 12.29 19.77 -3.53
N ASN A 12 13.48 19.20 -3.31
CA ASN A 12 14.26 19.26 -2.06
C ASN A 12 13.67 18.44 -0.89
N PHE A 13 12.79 17.48 -1.18
CA PHE A 13 12.21 16.58 -0.20
C PHE A 13 12.68 15.14 -0.42
N ILE A 14 12.69 14.37 0.66
CA ILE A 14 12.73 12.89 0.67
C ILE A 14 11.39 12.39 1.18
N HIS A 15 10.95 11.24 0.69
CA HIS A 15 9.65 10.65 0.97
C HIS A 15 9.64 9.87 2.30
N ARG A 16 10.69 9.07 2.56
CA ARG A 16 10.87 8.26 3.79
C ARG A 16 9.86 7.13 4.02
N ASP A 17 8.98 6.84 3.06
CA ASP A 17 8.03 5.73 3.14
C ASP A 17 7.71 5.15 1.76
N ILE A 18 8.75 4.82 1.01
CA ILE A 18 8.65 4.17 -0.29
C ILE A 18 8.16 2.73 -0.10
N LYS A 19 6.92 2.46 -0.53
CA LYS A 19 6.25 1.15 -0.44
C LYS A 19 5.22 1.00 -1.57
N PRO A 20 4.81 -0.23 -1.94
CA PRO A 20 3.84 -0.45 -3.01
C PRO A 20 2.54 0.35 -2.85
N ASP A 21 2.03 0.43 -1.62
CA ASP A 21 0.76 1.08 -1.28
C ASP A 21 0.74 2.58 -1.60
N ASN A 22 1.92 3.22 -1.61
CA ASN A 22 2.06 4.65 -1.93
C ASN A 22 2.24 4.90 -3.43
N PHE A 23 2.20 3.86 -4.27
CA PHE A 23 2.20 3.97 -5.72
C PHE A 23 0.85 3.54 -6.29
N LEU A 24 0.11 4.50 -6.83
CA LEU A 24 -1.22 4.25 -7.38
C LEU A 24 -1.24 4.44 -8.91
N MET A 25 -1.98 3.60 -9.60
CA MET A 25 -2.30 3.82 -11.01
C MET A 25 -3.47 4.80 -11.11
N GLY A 26 -3.45 5.69 -12.10
CA GLY A 26 -4.57 6.58 -12.39
C GLY A 26 -5.81 5.84 -12.88
N ILE A 27 -6.89 6.59 -13.14
CA ILE A 27 -8.15 6.08 -13.67
C ILE A 27 -8.45 6.71 -15.04
N GLY A 28 -9.36 6.10 -15.81
CA GLY A 28 -9.76 6.62 -17.12
C GLY A 28 -8.57 6.78 -18.07
N GLY A 29 -8.43 7.96 -18.68
CA GLY A 29 -7.31 8.29 -19.58
C GLY A 29 -5.92 8.34 -18.92
N HIS A 30 -5.83 8.15 -17.59
CA HIS A 30 -4.57 8.07 -16.84
C HIS A 30 -4.30 6.66 -16.28
N CYS A 31 -5.01 5.63 -16.75
CA CYS A 31 -4.89 4.26 -16.23
C CYS A 31 -3.50 3.63 -16.38
N ASN A 32 -2.67 4.15 -17.28
CA ASN A 32 -1.27 3.76 -17.49
C ASN A 32 -0.27 4.67 -16.76
N LYS A 33 -0.74 5.71 -16.06
CA LYS A 33 0.11 6.65 -15.33
C LYS A 33 0.19 6.25 -13.86
N LEU A 34 1.41 6.03 -13.39
CA LEU A 34 1.71 5.83 -11.97
C LEU A 34 1.74 7.19 -11.25
N PHE A 35 1.36 7.21 -9.99
CA PHE A 35 1.45 8.35 -9.07
C PHE A 35 2.11 7.92 -7.78
N LEU A 36 2.90 8.82 -7.18
CA LEU A 36 3.45 8.67 -5.83
C LEU A 36 2.64 9.56 -4.88
N ILE A 37 2.12 8.98 -3.80
CA ILE A 37 1.22 9.63 -2.84
C ILE A 37 1.75 9.48 -1.40
N ASP A 38 1.02 10.06 -0.45
CA ASP A 38 1.31 10.02 0.99
C ASP A 38 2.65 10.65 1.40
N PHE A 39 2.65 11.99 1.41
CA PHE A 39 3.79 12.80 1.85
C PHE A 39 3.77 13.06 3.36
N GLY A 40 2.97 12.35 4.16
CA GLY A 40 2.84 12.58 5.60
C GLY A 40 4.15 12.38 6.37
N LEU A 41 5.03 11.53 5.86
CA LEU A 41 6.38 11.31 6.40
C LEU A 41 7.47 12.03 5.61
N ALA A 42 7.14 12.82 4.58
CA ALA A 42 8.16 13.51 3.79
C ALA A 42 8.93 14.54 4.64
N LYS A 43 10.19 14.79 4.28
CA LYS A 43 11.06 15.75 4.98
C LYS A 43 11.95 16.49 3.99
N LYS A 44 12.15 17.78 4.23
CA LYS A 44 13.10 18.59 3.46
C LYS A 44 14.54 18.14 3.78
N TYR A 45 15.30 17.73 2.77
CA TYR A 45 16.68 17.22 2.95
C TYR A 45 17.76 18.24 2.57
N ARG A 46 17.39 19.33 1.90
CA ARG A 46 18.31 20.43 1.59
C ARG A 46 17.58 21.75 1.53
N ASP A 47 18.28 22.83 1.77
CA ASP A 47 17.70 24.15 1.60
C ASP A 47 17.35 24.45 0.13
N ASN A 48 16.32 25.29 -0.08
CA ASN A 48 15.86 25.57 -1.44
C ASN A 48 16.76 26.58 -2.17
N ARG A 49 17.37 27.53 -1.45
CA ARG A 49 18.17 28.63 -2.02
C ARG A 49 19.61 28.20 -2.24
N ASN A 50 20.31 27.80 -1.19
CA ASN A 50 21.75 27.49 -1.28
C ASN A 50 22.02 25.99 -1.56
N LYS A 51 20.98 25.15 -1.63
CA LYS A 51 21.07 23.70 -1.84
C LYS A 51 21.91 22.95 -0.80
N GLN A 52 22.19 23.57 0.35
CA GLN A 52 22.90 22.96 1.46
C GLN A 52 22.11 21.78 2.02
N HIS A 53 22.76 20.62 2.12
CA HIS A 53 22.17 19.40 2.64
C HIS A 53 21.94 19.50 4.16
N ILE A 54 20.94 18.79 4.68
CA ILE A 54 20.79 18.62 6.14
C ILE A 54 22.04 17.94 6.71
N PRO A 55 22.44 18.25 7.95
CA PRO A 55 23.60 17.62 8.55
C PRO A 55 23.33 16.13 8.80
N TYR A 56 24.41 15.35 8.74
CA TYR A 56 24.40 13.96 9.17
C TYR A 56 24.05 13.87 10.67
N ARG A 57 23.19 12.93 11.03
CA ARG A 57 22.78 12.66 12.42
C ARG A 57 22.50 11.17 12.60
N GLU A 58 22.75 10.69 13.80
CA GLU A 58 22.42 9.33 14.24
C GLU A 58 21.31 9.39 15.31
N ASP A 59 21.07 8.28 16.01
CA ASP A 59 20.08 8.16 17.10
C ASP A 59 18.65 8.57 16.70
N LYS A 60 18.30 8.39 15.42
CA LYS A 60 16.94 8.60 14.91
C LYS A 60 16.09 7.36 15.14
N ASN A 61 14.85 7.56 15.53
CA ASN A 61 13.86 6.48 15.48
C ASN A 61 13.54 6.11 14.03
N LEU A 62 13.40 4.81 13.78
CA LEU A 62 12.95 4.30 12.49
C LEU A 62 11.61 4.96 12.11
N THR A 63 11.62 5.65 10.97
CA THR A 63 10.44 6.29 10.38
C THR A 63 10.10 5.58 9.08
N GLY A 64 8.82 5.32 8.84
CA GLY A 64 8.31 4.60 7.67
C GLY A 64 8.16 3.09 7.89
N THR A 65 7.89 2.38 6.80
CA THR A 65 7.58 0.95 6.84
C THR A 65 8.84 0.09 6.95
N ALA A 66 9.05 -0.56 8.11
CA ALA A 66 10.26 -1.35 8.42
C ALA A 66 10.65 -2.38 7.34
N ARG A 67 9.65 -2.96 6.64
CA ARG A 67 9.85 -3.93 5.55
C ARG A 67 10.69 -3.34 4.41
N TYR A 68 10.43 -2.10 4.02
CA TYR A 68 11.07 -1.45 2.87
C TYR A 68 12.12 -0.40 3.26
N ALA A 69 12.21 -0.01 4.54
CA ALA A 69 13.21 0.94 5.00
C ALA A 69 14.66 0.52 4.67
N SER A 70 15.54 1.47 4.40
CA SER A 70 16.97 1.21 4.19
C SER A 70 17.65 0.62 5.43
N ILE A 71 18.83 0.02 5.26
CA ILE A 71 19.65 -0.43 6.39
C ILE A 71 20.02 0.75 7.29
N ASN A 72 20.44 1.88 6.71
CA ASN A 72 20.79 3.08 7.47
C ASN A 72 19.63 3.59 8.35
N ALA A 73 18.40 3.55 7.84
CA ALA A 73 17.23 3.95 8.62
C ALA A 73 16.97 3.02 9.83
N HIS A 74 17.28 1.72 9.70
CA HIS A 74 17.25 0.78 10.84
C HIS A 74 18.35 1.04 11.86
N LEU A 75 19.53 1.48 11.41
CA LEU A 75 20.66 1.88 12.26
C LEU A 75 20.47 3.25 12.93
N GLY A 76 19.31 3.88 12.75
CA GLY A 76 19.00 5.19 13.32
C GLY A 76 19.76 6.35 12.68
N ILE A 77 20.32 6.15 11.49
CA ILE A 77 20.94 7.22 10.71
C ILE A 77 19.85 8.07 10.06
N GLU A 78 20.02 9.39 10.07
CA GLU A 78 19.13 10.32 9.37
C GLU A 78 19.01 9.94 7.89
N GLN A 79 17.79 9.94 7.37
CA GLN A 79 17.54 9.53 6.00
C GLN A 79 17.88 10.66 5.02
N SER A 80 18.39 10.28 3.85
CA SER A 80 18.58 11.15 2.69
C SER A 80 18.07 10.47 1.41
N ARG A 81 18.41 11.04 0.26
CA ARG A 81 17.97 10.54 -1.06
C ARG A 81 18.34 9.08 -1.28
N ARG A 82 19.50 8.62 -0.79
CA ARG A 82 19.96 7.23 -0.95
C ARG A 82 19.00 6.23 -0.32
N ASP A 83 18.33 6.61 0.77
CA ASP A 83 17.44 5.73 1.53
C ASP A 83 16.11 5.50 0.79
N ASP A 84 15.56 6.52 0.13
CA ASP A 84 14.40 6.36 -0.76
C ASP A 84 14.74 5.45 -1.96
N MET A 85 15.97 5.58 -2.49
CA MET A 85 16.44 4.76 -3.61
C MET A 85 16.67 3.30 -3.21
N GLU A 86 17.30 3.04 -2.06
CA GLU A 86 17.46 1.68 -1.52
C GLU A 86 16.10 1.04 -1.23
N SER A 87 15.17 1.80 -0.62
CA SER A 87 13.82 1.34 -0.33
C SER A 87 13.07 0.93 -1.61
N MET A 88 13.22 1.70 -2.69
CA MET A 88 12.65 1.33 -3.99
C MET A 88 13.24 0.02 -4.52
N GLY A 89 14.53 -0.25 -4.30
CA GLY A 89 15.15 -1.54 -4.64
C GLY A 89 14.50 -2.72 -3.92
N TYR A 90 14.19 -2.58 -2.62
CA TYR A 90 13.46 -3.60 -1.88
C TYR A 90 12.01 -3.77 -2.37
N VAL A 91 11.34 -2.70 -2.80
CA VAL A 91 10.00 -2.80 -3.41
C VAL A 91 10.05 -3.57 -4.73
N LEU A 92 11.04 -3.30 -5.59
CA LEU A 92 11.21 -4.05 -6.84
C LEU A 92 11.50 -5.53 -6.58
N MET A 93 12.38 -5.84 -5.62
CA MET A 93 12.66 -7.23 -5.25
C MET A 93 11.46 -7.92 -4.60
N TYR A 94 10.61 -7.19 -3.88
CA TYR A 94 9.35 -7.72 -3.37
C TYR A 94 8.42 -8.13 -4.51
N PHE A 95 8.26 -7.32 -5.56
CA PHE A 95 7.46 -7.70 -6.73
C PHE A 95 8.02 -8.92 -7.46
N ASN A 96 9.34 -8.96 -7.67
CA ASN A 96 10.01 -10.09 -8.33
C ASN A 96 9.85 -11.42 -7.57
N ARG A 97 9.93 -11.39 -6.23
CA ARG A 97 9.98 -12.58 -5.38
C ARG A 97 8.64 -12.97 -4.78
N GLY A 98 7.65 -12.07 -4.80
CA GLY A 98 6.41 -12.16 -4.02
C GLY A 98 6.60 -11.97 -2.50
N SER A 99 7.81 -12.15 -1.98
CA SER A 99 8.17 -11.88 -0.58
C SER A 99 9.66 -11.57 -0.39
N LEU A 100 9.98 -10.85 0.68
CA LEU A 100 11.32 -10.52 1.12
C LEU A 100 11.77 -11.46 2.27
N PRO A 101 13.06 -11.80 2.37
CA PRO A 101 13.58 -12.77 3.37
C PRO A 101 13.36 -12.37 4.84
N TRP A 102 13.04 -11.11 5.11
CA TRP A 102 12.75 -10.57 6.44
C TRP A 102 11.25 -10.40 6.72
N GLN A 103 10.37 -10.99 5.90
CA GLN A 103 8.93 -11.07 6.19
C GLN A 103 8.60 -12.21 7.15
N GLY A 104 7.50 -12.07 7.90
CA GLY A 104 7.00 -13.13 8.78
C GLY A 104 7.80 -13.36 10.07
N LEU A 105 8.84 -12.58 10.33
CA LEU A 105 9.64 -12.71 11.56
C LEU A 105 8.79 -12.44 12.81
N LYS A 106 8.78 -13.42 13.72
CA LYS A 106 8.07 -13.35 15.00
C LYS A 106 8.95 -12.71 16.08
N ALA A 107 8.36 -11.84 16.88
CA ALA A 107 9.01 -11.19 18.03
C ALA A 107 7.94 -10.81 19.07
N ALA A 108 8.34 -10.68 20.34
CA ALA A 108 7.41 -10.34 21.42
C ALA A 108 7.02 -8.86 21.39
N THR A 109 7.94 -7.98 20.96
CA THR A 109 7.71 -6.54 20.88
C THR A 109 7.96 -5.99 19.48
N LYS A 110 7.40 -4.80 19.18
CA LYS A 110 7.68 -4.09 17.92
C LYS A 110 9.16 -3.76 17.75
N LYS A 111 9.83 -3.36 18.85
CA LYS A 111 11.27 -3.04 18.85
C LYS A 111 12.10 -4.27 18.45
N GLN A 112 11.89 -5.40 19.11
CA GLN A 112 12.54 -6.68 18.76
C GLN A 112 12.23 -7.12 17.33
N LYS A 113 11.01 -6.87 16.84
CA LYS A 113 10.67 -7.16 15.44
C LYS A 113 11.51 -6.35 14.47
N TYR A 114 11.74 -5.06 14.76
CA TYR A 114 12.55 -4.18 13.92
C TYR A 114 14.03 -4.56 13.97
N GLU A 115 14.55 -4.89 15.15
CA GLU A 115 15.91 -5.43 15.33
C GLU A 115 16.12 -6.69 14.49
N LYS A 116 15.22 -7.68 14.57
CA LYS A 116 15.29 -8.90 13.74
C LYS A 116 15.23 -8.63 12.23
N ILE A 117 14.41 -7.66 11.80
CA ILE A 117 14.36 -7.25 10.39
C ILE A 117 15.68 -6.63 9.97
N SER A 118 16.24 -5.74 10.80
CA SER A 118 17.53 -5.08 10.56
C SER A 118 18.66 -6.11 10.43
N GLU A 119 18.79 -7.00 11.41
CA GLU A 119 19.78 -8.09 11.41
C GLU A 119 19.63 -8.97 10.16
N LYS A 120 18.39 -9.31 9.78
CA LYS A 120 18.15 -10.12 8.59
C LYS A 120 18.51 -9.39 7.29
N LYS A 121 18.30 -8.07 7.22
CA LYS A 121 18.72 -7.25 6.06
C LYS A 121 20.23 -7.17 5.93
N MET A 122 20.93 -6.95 7.04
CA MET A 122 22.39 -6.86 7.07
C MET A 122 23.06 -8.20 6.76
N SER A 123 22.50 -9.30 7.27
CA SER A 123 23.02 -10.66 7.04
C SER A 123 22.60 -11.28 5.70
N THR A 124 21.78 -10.60 4.89
CA THR A 124 21.41 -11.06 3.54
C THR A 124 22.17 -10.26 2.50
N PRO A 125 23.24 -10.81 1.88
CA PRO A 125 23.95 -10.16 0.78
C PRO A 125 23.01 -9.83 -0.38
N VAL A 126 23.33 -8.78 -1.14
CA VAL A 126 22.51 -8.35 -2.28
C VAL A 126 22.43 -9.46 -3.33
N GLU A 127 23.53 -10.15 -3.56
CA GLU A 127 23.66 -11.28 -4.49
C GLU A 127 22.74 -12.44 -4.09
N VAL A 128 22.55 -12.66 -2.79
CA VAL A 128 21.62 -13.67 -2.25
C VAL A 128 20.17 -13.22 -2.43
N LEU A 129 19.87 -11.95 -2.14
CA LEU A 129 18.53 -11.39 -2.30
C LEU A 129 18.08 -11.46 -3.78
N CYS A 130 18.98 -11.11 -4.69
CA CYS A 130 18.73 -11.03 -6.14
C CYS A 130 19.00 -12.34 -6.90
N LYS A 131 19.42 -13.42 -6.21
CA LYS A 131 19.68 -14.72 -6.83
C LYS A 131 18.48 -15.19 -7.67
N GLY A 132 18.74 -15.54 -8.93
CA GLY A 132 17.72 -16.00 -9.89
C GLY A 132 17.02 -14.88 -10.67
N PHE A 133 17.41 -13.62 -10.48
CA PHE A 133 16.89 -12.47 -11.23
C PHE A 133 18.03 -11.79 -12.02
N PRO A 134 17.70 -10.95 -13.03
CA PRO A 134 18.69 -10.21 -13.80
C PRO A 134 19.67 -9.40 -12.93
N ALA A 135 20.94 -9.32 -13.35
CA ALA A 135 22.01 -8.71 -12.57
C ALA A 135 21.80 -7.21 -12.29
N GLU A 136 20.97 -6.53 -13.10
CA GLU A 136 20.60 -5.13 -12.94
C GLU A 136 19.96 -4.84 -11.59
N PHE A 137 19.24 -5.80 -11.00
CA PHE A 137 18.69 -5.65 -9.65
C PHE A 137 19.79 -5.61 -8.58
N THR A 138 20.82 -6.45 -8.72
CA THR A 138 22.02 -6.42 -7.87
C THR A 138 22.79 -5.12 -8.07
N MET A 139 23.01 -4.71 -9.33
CA MET A 139 23.68 -3.45 -9.67
C MET A 139 22.95 -2.24 -9.06
N TYR A 140 21.62 -2.22 -9.14
CA TYR A 140 20.78 -1.16 -8.57
C TYR A 140 20.98 -1.05 -7.05
N LEU A 141 20.86 -2.17 -6.32
CA LEU A 141 20.97 -2.17 -4.85
C LEU A 141 22.38 -1.86 -4.38
N ASN A 142 23.41 -2.42 -5.02
CA ASN A 142 24.80 -2.12 -4.71
C ASN A 142 25.13 -0.65 -5.00
N TYR A 143 24.62 -0.08 -6.10
CA TYR A 143 24.73 1.35 -6.38
C TYR A 143 24.13 2.19 -5.24
N CYS A 144 22.89 1.89 -4.83
CA CYS A 144 22.21 2.67 -3.78
C CYS A 144 22.93 2.59 -2.43
N ARG A 145 23.43 1.40 -2.06
CA ARG A 145 24.21 1.19 -0.82
C ARG A 145 25.57 1.88 -0.84
N GLY A 146 26.15 2.08 -2.03
CA GLY A 146 27.43 2.79 -2.20
C GLY A 146 27.33 4.32 -2.13
N LEU A 147 26.12 4.89 -2.15
CA LEU A 147 25.93 6.34 -2.11
C LEU A 147 26.31 6.92 -0.74
N ARG A 148 27.09 8.01 -0.76
CA ARG A 148 27.34 8.83 0.44
C ARG A 148 26.06 9.56 0.88
N PHE A 149 26.00 9.99 2.13
CA PHE A 149 24.81 10.60 2.72
C PHE A 149 24.29 11.81 1.92
N GLU A 150 25.19 12.68 1.46
CA GLU A 150 24.83 13.90 0.71
C GLU A 150 24.90 13.71 -0.81
N GLU A 151 25.20 12.50 -1.29
CA GLU A 151 25.40 12.24 -2.71
C GLU A 151 24.08 12.32 -3.48
N MET A 152 24.14 12.85 -4.69
CA MET A 152 23.00 12.85 -5.60
C MET A 152 23.00 11.55 -6.38
N PRO A 153 21.94 10.72 -6.28
CA PRO A 153 21.82 9.54 -7.13
C PRO A 153 21.80 9.93 -8.62
N ASP A 154 22.50 9.16 -9.45
CA ASP A 154 22.38 9.22 -10.91
C ASP A 154 21.10 8.46 -11.33
N TYR A 155 19.97 9.17 -11.26
CA TYR A 155 18.67 8.61 -11.64
C TYR A 155 18.62 8.19 -13.12
N LYS A 156 19.43 8.82 -13.98
CA LYS A 156 19.49 8.49 -15.41
C LYS A 156 20.14 7.12 -15.58
N TYR A 157 21.28 6.88 -14.94
CA TYR A 157 21.93 5.58 -14.91
C TYR A 157 20.98 4.49 -14.39
N LEU A 158 20.33 4.73 -13.24
CA LEU A 158 19.42 3.75 -12.64
C LEU A 158 18.19 3.44 -13.50
N ARG A 159 17.67 4.42 -14.27
CA ARG A 159 16.66 4.12 -15.29
C ARG A 159 17.26 3.35 -16.46
N GLN A 160 18.47 3.71 -16.88
CA GLN A 160 19.10 3.18 -18.08
C GLN A 160 19.38 1.68 -17.95
N ILE A 161 19.85 1.20 -16.80
CA ILE A 161 20.10 -0.24 -16.58
C ILE A 161 18.83 -1.07 -16.83
N PHE A 162 17.68 -0.66 -16.28
CA PHE A 162 16.42 -1.37 -16.49
C PHE A 162 15.86 -1.18 -17.91
N ARG A 163 16.07 -0.01 -18.54
CA ARG A 163 15.66 0.22 -19.94
C ARG A 163 16.44 -0.65 -20.92
N ILE A 164 17.73 -0.87 -20.68
CA ILE A 164 18.57 -1.76 -21.48
C ILE A 164 18.07 -3.19 -21.30
N LEU A 165 17.96 -3.66 -20.05
CA LEU A 165 17.42 -5.00 -19.75
C LEU A 165 16.06 -5.24 -20.42
N PHE A 166 15.13 -4.29 -20.31
CA PHE A 166 13.79 -4.39 -20.90
C PHE A 166 13.84 -4.58 -22.42
N ARG A 167 14.76 -3.89 -23.12
CA ARG A 167 14.98 -4.06 -24.56
C ARG A 167 15.64 -5.39 -24.90
N THR A 168 16.61 -5.82 -24.10
CA THR A 168 17.29 -7.12 -24.25
C THR A 168 16.33 -8.30 -24.08
N LEU A 169 15.30 -8.14 -23.26
CA LEU A 169 14.21 -9.12 -23.10
C LEU A 169 13.11 -8.96 -24.16
N ASN A 170 13.33 -8.13 -25.19
CA ASN A 170 12.40 -7.88 -26.30
C ASN A 170 11.03 -7.34 -25.88
N HIS A 171 10.94 -6.68 -24.73
CA HIS A 171 9.69 -6.05 -24.30
C HIS A 171 9.47 -4.69 -24.95
N GLN A 172 8.20 -4.31 -25.10
CA GLN A 172 7.78 -3.02 -25.67
C GLN A 172 7.10 -2.16 -24.60
N TYR A 173 7.31 -0.84 -24.66
CA TYR A 173 6.62 0.11 -23.77
C TYR A 173 5.19 0.39 -24.27
N ASP A 174 4.35 -0.64 -24.23
CA ASP A 174 2.96 -0.63 -24.70
C ASP A 174 1.94 -0.32 -23.59
N TYR A 175 2.41 -0.20 -22.34
CA TYR A 175 1.61 -0.01 -21.14
C TYR A 175 0.66 -1.18 -20.81
N VAL A 176 0.97 -2.39 -21.31
CA VAL A 176 0.25 -3.62 -20.99
C VAL A 176 0.89 -4.28 -19.78
N PHE A 177 0.30 -4.06 -18.61
CA PHE A 177 0.71 -4.71 -17.36
C PHE A 177 -0.02 -6.06 -17.16
N ASP A 178 0.46 -6.88 -16.22
CA ASP A 178 -0.16 -8.19 -15.91
C ASP A 178 -1.66 -8.08 -15.62
N TRP A 179 -2.06 -7.07 -14.83
CA TRP A 179 -3.48 -6.83 -14.52
C TRP A 179 -4.28 -6.30 -15.72
N THR A 180 -3.64 -5.70 -16.73
CA THR A 180 -4.29 -5.35 -18.00
C THR A 180 -4.72 -6.60 -18.74
N MET A 181 -3.84 -7.61 -18.80
CA MET A 181 -4.12 -8.90 -19.44
C MET A 181 -5.22 -9.68 -18.73
N LEU A 182 -5.20 -9.71 -17.39
CA LEU A 182 -6.24 -10.37 -16.60
C LEU A 182 -7.63 -9.76 -16.86
N LYS A 183 -7.72 -8.43 -16.93
CA LYS A 183 -8.97 -7.73 -17.25
C LYS A 183 -9.47 -8.04 -18.67
N GLN A 184 -8.57 -8.10 -19.65
CA GLN A 184 -8.93 -8.43 -21.03
C GLN A 184 -9.41 -9.88 -21.15
N LYS A 185 -8.73 -10.84 -20.51
CA LYS A 185 -9.16 -12.24 -20.46
C LYS A 185 -10.54 -12.39 -19.81
N ALA A 186 -10.77 -11.74 -18.67
CA ALA A 186 -12.08 -11.76 -18.01
C ALA A 186 -13.19 -11.18 -18.90
N ALA A 187 -12.92 -10.05 -19.57
CA ALA A 187 -13.87 -9.44 -20.50
C ALA A 187 -14.15 -10.30 -21.74
N ALA A 188 -13.13 -11.01 -22.26
CA ALA A 188 -13.28 -11.95 -23.37
C ALA A 188 -14.10 -13.18 -22.98
N SER A 189 -13.83 -13.77 -21.80
CA SER A 189 -14.61 -14.89 -21.28
C SER A 189 -16.09 -14.52 -21.06
N ALA A 190 -16.36 -13.33 -20.51
CA ALA A 190 -17.73 -12.82 -20.34
C ALA A 190 -18.45 -12.55 -21.68
N ALA A 191 -17.71 -12.13 -22.72
CA ALA A 191 -18.27 -11.93 -24.05
C ALA A 191 -18.58 -13.27 -24.75
N ALA A 192 -17.75 -14.30 -24.54
CA ALA A 192 -17.95 -15.63 -25.11
C ALA A 192 -19.12 -16.38 -24.45
N SER A 193 -19.29 -16.27 -23.13
CA SER A 193 -20.43 -16.88 -22.42
C SER A 193 -21.76 -16.19 -22.74
N GLY A 194 -21.75 -14.88 -23.02
CA GLY A 194 -22.94 -14.13 -23.44
C GLY A 194 -23.40 -14.39 -24.89
N ALA A 195 -22.58 -15.00 -25.74
CA ALA A 195 -22.91 -15.27 -27.15
C ALA A 195 -23.70 -16.57 -27.38
N MET A 196 -23.80 -17.46 -26.37
CA MET A 196 -24.53 -18.73 -26.45
C MET A 196 -26.04 -18.63 -26.09
N ALA A 197 -26.51 -17.46 -25.63
CA ALA A 197 -27.91 -17.24 -25.27
C ALA A 197 -28.65 -16.45 -26.36
N GLY A 198 -28.92 -17.10 -27.50
CA GLY A 198 -29.78 -16.56 -28.55
C GLY A 198 -31.26 -16.89 -28.31
N GLN A 199 -32.02 -15.98 -27.70
CA GLN A 199 -33.47 -15.81 -27.91
C GLN A 199 -33.87 -14.34 -27.71
N PRO A 200 -34.79 -13.78 -28.52
CA PRO A 200 -35.24 -12.40 -28.38
C PRO A 200 -36.33 -12.32 -27.30
N GLY A 201 -35.90 -12.28 -26.04
CA GLY A 201 -36.75 -11.96 -24.90
C GLY A 201 -36.24 -10.68 -24.25
N ALA A 202 -37.12 -9.70 -24.04
CA ALA A 202 -36.82 -8.37 -23.51
C ALA A 202 -35.80 -8.44 -22.35
N ALA A 203 -34.68 -7.73 -22.52
CA ALA A 203 -33.66 -7.60 -21.48
C ALA A 203 -34.29 -7.00 -20.21
N PRO A 204 -34.00 -7.52 -19.01
CA PRO A 204 -34.38 -6.83 -17.80
C PRO A 204 -33.61 -5.50 -17.77
N ALA A 205 -34.34 -4.39 -17.73
CA ALA A 205 -33.75 -3.07 -17.59
C ALA A 205 -32.91 -3.04 -16.30
N ALA A 206 -31.61 -2.84 -16.43
CA ALA A 206 -30.75 -2.56 -15.30
C ALA A 206 -31.21 -1.24 -14.67
N VAL A 207 -31.83 -1.33 -13.49
CA VAL A 207 -32.19 -0.16 -12.68
C VAL A 207 -30.88 0.55 -12.32
N PRO A 208 -30.69 1.83 -12.71
CA PRO A 208 -29.53 2.58 -12.27
C PRO A 208 -29.55 2.66 -10.75
N LEU A 209 -28.44 2.35 -10.09
CA LEU A 209 -28.32 2.51 -8.64
C LEU A 209 -28.60 3.98 -8.29
N SER A 210 -29.64 4.22 -7.49
CA SER A 210 -30.13 5.57 -7.17
C SER A 210 -29.05 6.40 -6.48
N GLY A 211 -29.08 7.73 -6.65
CA GLY A 211 -28.16 8.65 -5.96
C GLY A 211 -28.18 8.52 -4.43
N GLU A 212 -29.22 7.92 -3.87
CA GLU A 212 -29.33 7.54 -2.46
C GLU A 212 -28.33 6.46 -2.06
N LEU A 213 -28.03 5.49 -2.93
CA LEU A 213 -27.06 4.43 -2.66
C LEU A 213 -25.63 4.99 -2.51
N ILE A 214 -25.27 5.94 -3.37
CA ILE A 214 -23.96 6.62 -3.33
C ILE A 214 -23.85 7.47 -2.04
N ARG A 215 -24.94 8.14 -1.64
CA ARG A 215 -24.99 8.86 -0.37
C ARG A 215 -24.88 7.91 0.84
N ALA A 216 -25.52 6.75 0.79
CA ALA A 216 -25.46 5.74 1.84
C ALA A 216 -24.05 5.15 2.03
N VAL A 217 -23.33 4.88 0.93
CA VAL A 217 -21.92 4.42 0.96
C VAL A 217 -21.01 5.48 1.59
N LYS A 218 -21.16 6.75 1.18
CA LYS A 218 -20.38 7.86 1.76
C LYS A 218 -20.69 8.07 3.24
N GLY A 219 -21.96 8.00 3.63
CA GLY A 219 -22.39 8.07 5.03
C GLY A 219 -21.78 6.95 5.88
N SER A 220 -21.77 5.72 5.35
CA SER A 220 -21.19 4.56 6.03
C SER A 220 -19.67 4.69 6.23
N LYS A 221 -18.94 5.20 5.22
CA LYS A 221 -17.49 5.48 5.34
C LYS A 221 -17.18 6.54 6.41
N HIS A 222 -17.97 7.61 6.48
CA HIS A 222 -17.80 8.62 7.53
C HIS A 222 -18.18 8.12 8.93
N GLN A 223 -19.11 7.18 9.03
CA GLN A 223 -19.43 6.55 10.31
C GLN A 223 -18.29 5.63 10.76
N MET A 224 -17.68 4.89 9.84
CA MET A 224 -16.50 4.05 10.14
C MET A 224 -15.29 4.86 10.58
N GLN A 225 -14.96 5.97 9.90
CA GLN A 225 -13.85 6.84 10.32
C GLN A 225 -14.04 7.41 11.73
N ARG A 226 -15.30 7.68 12.13
CA ARG A 226 -15.63 8.09 13.50
C ARG A 226 -15.43 6.94 14.50
N LEU A 227 -15.82 5.72 14.14
CA LEU A 227 -15.65 4.54 15.00
C LEU A 227 -14.18 4.16 15.16
N GLU A 228 -13.38 4.26 14.11
CA GLU A 228 -11.93 4.10 14.20
C GLU A 228 -11.33 5.12 15.17
N GLY A 229 -11.69 6.40 15.01
CA GLY A 229 -11.26 7.46 15.92
C GLY A 229 -11.60 7.17 17.39
N GLN A 230 -12.84 6.76 17.67
CA GLN A 230 -13.30 6.39 19.01
C GLN A 230 -12.57 5.15 19.56
N ALA A 231 -12.35 4.13 18.73
CA ALA A 231 -11.60 2.93 19.12
C ALA A 231 -10.12 3.24 19.43
N PHE A 232 -9.50 4.16 18.68
CA PHE A 232 -8.13 4.62 18.91
C PHE A 232 -7.98 5.46 20.17
N GLU A 233 -8.93 6.38 20.41
CA GLU A 233 -8.93 7.24 21.60
C GLU A 233 -9.10 6.41 22.88
N GLU A 234 -9.96 5.39 22.85
CA GLU A 234 -10.11 4.45 23.95
C GLU A 234 -8.88 3.57 24.21
N MET A 235 -8.06 3.28 23.19
CA MET A 235 -6.78 2.58 23.37
C MET A 235 -5.72 3.48 24.00
N ARG A 236 -5.85 4.80 23.83
CA ARG A 236 -4.93 5.78 24.41
C ARG A 236 -5.16 5.97 25.91
N ASP A 237 -6.42 5.89 26.35
CA ASP A 237 -6.79 6.08 27.77
C ASP A 237 -6.54 4.86 28.67
N GLN A 238 -6.24 3.68 28.12
CA GLN A 238 -5.87 2.50 28.91
C GLN A 238 -4.38 2.52 29.29
N LYS A 239 -4.00 3.33 30.29
CA LYS A 239 -2.77 3.09 31.06
C LYS A 239 -2.97 1.82 31.90
N SER A 240 -2.48 0.68 31.42
CA SER A 240 -2.52 -0.59 32.15
C SER A 240 -1.62 -0.56 33.37
N LYS A 241 -2.16 -0.88 34.54
CA LYS A 241 -1.37 -1.39 35.67
C LYS A 241 -0.95 -2.84 35.32
N PRO A 242 0.29 -3.28 35.61
CA PRO A 242 0.74 -4.61 35.22
C PRO A 242 0.04 -5.68 36.05
N GLY A 243 -0.62 -6.65 35.40
CA GLY A 243 -1.12 -7.87 36.06
C GLY A 243 -2.55 -8.33 35.73
N ASP A 244 -3.35 -7.58 34.98
CA ASP A 244 -4.77 -7.93 34.77
C ASP A 244 -5.03 -8.69 33.45
N SER A 245 -5.40 -9.98 33.57
CA SER A 245 -5.74 -10.87 32.45
C SER A 245 -7.00 -10.44 31.67
N SER A 246 -7.88 -9.64 32.30
CA SER A 246 -9.05 -9.03 31.68
C SER A 246 -8.67 -7.99 30.61
N ALA A 247 -7.61 -7.22 30.86
CA ALA A 247 -7.13 -6.17 29.96
C ALA A 247 -6.58 -6.74 28.64
N THR A 248 -5.95 -7.92 28.69
CA THR A 248 -5.43 -8.62 27.49
C THR A 248 -6.56 -9.14 26.60
N SER A 249 -7.66 -9.63 27.19
CA SER A 249 -8.85 -10.06 26.43
C SER A 249 -9.58 -8.88 25.77
N GLN A 250 -9.66 -7.72 26.44
CA GLN A 250 -10.29 -6.53 25.86
C GLN A 250 -9.45 -5.95 24.70
N ALA A 251 -8.13 -5.90 24.83
CA ALA A 251 -7.23 -5.45 23.77
C ALA A 251 -7.36 -6.30 22.50
N ARG A 252 -7.50 -7.63 22.65
CA ARG A 252 -7.69 -8.57 21.54
C ARG A 252 -9.01 -8.33 20.80
N LYS A 253 -10.13 -8.18 21.53
CA LYS A 253 -11.45 -7.87 20.94
C LYS A 253 -11.47 -6.53 20.21
N LYS A 254 -10.73 -5.53 20.70
CA LYS A 254 -10.57 -4.23 20.04
C LYS A 254 -9.74 -4.32 18.76
N GLN A 255 -8.73 -5.18 18.72
CA GLN A 255 -7.93 -5.42 17.52
C GLN A 255 -8.69 -6.21 16.45
N GLU A 256 -9.56 -7.14 16.87
CA GLU A 256 -10.50 -7.84 15.98
C GLU A 256 -11.52 -6.87 15.36
N LEU A 257 -12.06 -5.93 16.16
CA LEU A 257 -12.97 -4.89 15.67
C LEU A 257 -12.32 -3.98 14.61
N LEU A 258 -11.06 -3.56 14.80
CA LEU A 258 -10.34 -2.76 13.79
C LEU A 258 -10.10 -3.55 12.49
N ALA A 259 -9.81 -4.85 12.58
CA ALA A 259 -9.64 -5.69 11.40
C ALA A 259 -10.96 -5.87 10.62
N GLU A 260 -12.09 -5.93 11.33
CA GLU A 260 -13.42 -6.02 10.75
C GLU A 260 -13.84 -4.71 10.06
N ILE A 261 -13.48 -3.55 10.64
CA ILE A 261 -13.69 -2.23 10.03
C ILE A 261 -12.87 -2.09 8.73
N ASP A 262 -11.58 -2.43 8.74
CA ASP A 262 -10.71 -2.39 7.55
C ASP A 262 -11.22 -3.36 6.45
N SER A 263 -11.63 -4.57 6.83
CA SER A 263 -12.25 -5.52 5.88
C SER A 263 -13.54 -4.97 5.25
N THR A 264 -14.34 -4.23 6.02
CA THR A 264 -15.60 -3.63 5.55
C THR A 264 -15.33 -2.40 4.68
N GLU A 265 -14.28 -1.63 4.96
CA GLU A 265 -13.84 -0.50 4.14
C GLU A 265 -13.38 -0.92 2.75
N ARG A 266 -12.65 -2.03 2.68
CA ARG A 266 -12.25 -2.63 1.40
C ARG A 266 -13.46 -3.09 0.60
N MET A 267 -14.45 -3.69 1.27
CA MET A 267 -15.69 -4.14 0.63
C MET A 267 -16.53 -2.96 0.10
N LEU A 268 -16.71 -1.89 0.87
CA LEU A 268 -17.46 -0.69 0.45
C LEU A 268 -16.71 0.15 -0.58
N SER A 269 -15.38 0.12 -0.58
CA SER A 269 -14.56 0.76 -1.62
C SER A 269 -14.76 0.08 -2.98
N ASN A 270 -14.97 -1.24 -3.02
CA ASN A 270 -15.34 -1.94 -4.24
C ASN A 270 -16.72 -1.50 -4.77
N VAL A 271 -17.67 -1.16 -3.89
CA VAL A 271 -19.00 -0.62 -4.27
C VAL A 271 -18.91 0.81 -4.84
N ASP A 272 -18.06 1.68 -4.28
CA ASP A 272 -17.81 3.04 -4.81
C ASP A 272 -17.19 2.97 -6.22
N LEU A 273 -16.27 2.03 -6.45
CA LEU A 273 -15.70 1.74 -7.77
C LEU A 273 -16.77 1.27 -8.79
N ILE A 274 -17.74 0.46 -8.36
CA ILE A 274 -18.87 0.02 -9.20
C ILE A 274 -19.79 1.21 -9.56
N SER A 275 -19.99 2.15 -8.63
CA SER A 275 -20.90 3.29 -8.79
C SER A 275 -20.41 4.41 -9.72
N ARG A 276 -19.09 4.52 -9.96
CA ARG A 276 -18.48 5.59 -10.76
C ARG A 276 -18.39 5.28 -12.26
N GLY A 277 -19.21 4.35 -12.75
CA GLY A 277 -19.39 4.09 -14.18
C GLY A 277 -18.44 3.03 -14.73
N MET A 278 -18.74 1.76 -14.44
CA MET A 278 -18.28 0.65 -15.27
C MET A 278 -19.21 0.49 -16.49
N SER A 279 -18.62 0.33 -17.68
CA SER A 279 -19.37 0.08 -18.93
C SER A 279 -20.19 -1.22 -18.84
N LYS A 280 -21.32 -1.24 -19.55
CA LYS A 280 -22.46 -2.19 -19.53
C LYS A 280 -22.13 -3.69 -19.66
N LYS A 281 -20.87 -4.11 -19.79
CA LYS A 281 -20.46 -5.52 -20.03
C LYS A 281 -19.99 -6.29 -18.79
N CYS A 282 -19.98 -5.68 -17.61
CA CYS A 282 -19.40 -6.28 -16.38
C CYS A 282 -20.42 -6.63 -15.29
N LEU A 283 -21.72 -6.77 -15.61
CA LEU A 283 -22.79 -6.92 -14.61
C LEU A 283 -23.25 -8.37 -14.34
N ALA A 284 -22.66 -9.39 -14.96
CA ALA A 284 -23.15 -10.76 -14.81
C ALA A 284 -22.66 -11.50 -13.54
N ASP A 285 -21.50 -11.13 -12.99
CA ASP A 285 -20.84 -11.91 -11.92
C ASP A 285 -20.60 -11.14 -10.61
N VAL A 286 -21.22 -9.97 -10.43
CA VAL A 286 -21.13 -9.21 -9.16
C VAL A 286 -22.44 -9.42 -8.40
N PRO A 287 -22.44 -9.90 -7.13
CA PRO A 287 -23.63 -9.87 -6.29
C PRO A 287 -24.18 -8.45 -6.34
N SER A 288 -25.49 -8.28 -6.60
CA SER A 288 -26.08 -6.96 -6.87
C SER A 288 -25.51 -5.91 -5.92
N GLY A 289 -25.08 -4.73 -6.40
CA GLY A 289 -24.41 -3.74 -5.53
C GLY A 289 -25.20 -3.39 -4.26
N GLN A 290 -26.52 -3.64 -4.26
CA GLN A 290 -27.40 -3.61 -3.10
C GLN A 290 -27.16 -4.73 -2.06
N SER A 291 -26.84 -5.95 -2.48
CA SER A 291 -26.47 -7.08 -1.61
C SER A 291 -25.16 -6.80 -0.87
N LEU A 292 -24.12 -6.32 -1.57
CA LEU A 292 -22.84 -5.95 -0.96
C LEU A 292 -22.99 -4.75 -0.01
N LEU A 293 -23.85 -3.77 -0.34
CA LEU A 293 -24.14 -2.66 0.56
C LEU A 293 -24.90 -3.12 1.81
N LYS A 294 -25.93 -3.97 1.67
CA LYS A 294 -26.68 -4.52 2.80
C LYS A 294 -25.76 -5.30 3.74
N GLU A 295 -24.85 -6.10 3.19
CA GLU A 295 -23.86 -6.84 3.98
C GLU A 295 -22.86 -5.92 4.68
N GLY A 296 -22.36 -4.88 3.99
CA GLY A 296 -21.50 -3.86 4.59
C GLY A 296 -22.20 -3.07 5.71
N GLN A 297 -23.48 -2.73 5.54
CA GLN A 297 -24.29 -2.07 6.56
C GLN A 297 -24.57 -2.97 7.76
N ARG A 298 -24.81 -4.28 7.54
CA ARG A 298 -24.97 -5.26 8.61
C ARG A 298 -23.71 -5.36 9.48
N LYS A 299 -22.54 -5.52 8.84
CA LYS A 299 -21.24 -5.57 9.54
C LYS A 299 -20.92 -4.28 10.29
N LEU A 300 -21.26 -3.13 9.72
CA LEU A 300 -21.11 -1.84 10.39
C LEU A 300 -22.00 -1.74 11.63
N SER A 301 -23.25 -2.21 11.54
CA SER A 301 -24.18 -2.27 12.67
C SER A 301 -23.66 -3.19 13.78
N GLU A 302 -23.10 -4.35 13.43
CA GLU A 302 -22.51 -5.30 14.38
C GLU A 302 -21.27 -4.69 15.07
N ALA A 303 -20.40 -4.03 14.31
CA ALA A 303 -19.24 -3.31 14.84
C ALA A 303 -19.64 -2.19 15.83
N LEU A 304 -20.70 -1.45 15.53
CA LEU A 304 -21.27 -0.41 16.40
C LEU A 304 -21.81 -1.00 17.71
N SER A 305 -22.57 -2.08 17.64
CA SER A 305 -23.10 -2.77 18.82
C SER A 305 -21.97 -3.31 19.71
N ASN A 306 -20.93 -3.88 19.10
CA ASN A 306 -19.75 -4.38 19.81
C ASN A 306 -18.96 -3.26 20.50
N LEU A 307 -18.79 -2.11 19.84
CA LEU A 307 -18.12 -0.95 20.44
C LEU A 307 -18.91 -0.40 21.63
N HIS A 308 -20.23 -0.26 21.49
CA HIS A 308 -21.11 0.21 22.57
C HIS A 308 -21.13 -0.76 23.76
N PHE A 309 -21.07 -2.07 23.52
CA PHE A 309 -20.93 -3.07 24.59
C PHE A 309 -19.58 -2.95 25.33
N LEU A 310 -18.49 -2.66 24.61
CA LEU A 310 -17.19 -2.40 25.21
C LEU A 310 -17.17 -1.11 26.04
N GLN A 311 -17.95 -0.10 25.65
CA GLN A 311 -18.11 1.16 26.40
C GLN A 311 -18.92 0.98 27.68
N LYS A 312 -20.03 0.21 27.64
CA LYS A 312 -20.86 -0.08 28.82
C LYS A 312 -20.18 -0.92 29.89
N LYS A 313 -19.15 -1.71 29.55
CA LYS A 313 -18.36 -2.47 30.54
C LYS A 313 -17.35 -1.62 31.34
N LYS A 314 -17.23 -0.32 31.04
CA LYS A 314 -16.40 0.64 31.79
C LYS A 314 -17.21 1.47 32.80
N SER A 315 -18.54 1.47 32.71
CA SER A 315 -19.48 2.15 33.63
C SER A 315 -19.83 1.24 34.80
#